data_AF-A0A0Q4JT61-F1
#
_entry.id   AF-A0A0Q4JT61-F1
#
_cell.length_a   1.000
_cell.length_b   1.000
_cell.length_c   1.000
_cell.angle_alpha   90.00
_cell.angle_beta   90.00
_cell.angle_gamma   90.00
#
_symmetry.space_group_name_H-M   'P 1'
#
loop_
_entity.id
_entity.type
_entity.pdbx_description
1 polymer ?
#
loop_
_entity_poly.entity_id
_entity_poly.type
_entity_poly.pdbx_seq_one_letter_code
_entity_poly.pdbx_strand_id
1 'polypeptide(L)' 'MLKRSTAAQYCELTPQQFDAEVYAGRLPMSVAMAGGPRWDRAALDTSLDEMSGEGNDWRKDQPGLRSAA' A
#
# COMPACT_ATOMS: atom_id res chain seq x y z
N MET A 1 -9.15 -9.05 0.44
CA MET A 1 -7.80 -9.39 -0.09
C MET A 1 -7.81 -9.48 -1.60
N LEU A 2 -6.75 -8.98 -2.24
CA LEU A 2 -6.58 -8.83 -3.68
C LEU A 2 -5.77 -10.00 -4.28
N LYS A 3 -6.00 -10.32 -5.56
CA LYS A 3 -5.06 -11.14 -6.35
C LYS A 3 -3.87 -10.27 -6.78
N ARG A 4 -2.72 -10.88 -7.08
CA ARG A 4 -1.51 -10.19 -7.59
C ARG A 4 -1.80 -9.12 -8.66
N SER A 5 -2.60 -9.46 -9.69
CA SER A 5 -2.94 -8.52 -10.76
C SER A 5 -3.76 -7.32 -10.26
N THR A 6 -4.71 -7.54 -9.36
CA THR A 6 -5.53 -6.47 -8.78
C THR A 6 -4.74 -5.62 -7.78
N ALA A 7 -3.80 -6.22 -7.05
CA ALA A 7 -2.90 -5.49 -6.15
C ALA A 7 -1.92 -4.61 -6.93
N ALA A 8 -1.34 -5.13 -8.02
CA ALA A 8 -0.52 -4.35 -8.93
C ALA A 8 -1.28 -3.17 -9.55
N GLN A 9 -2.49 -3.43 -10.09
CA GLN A 9 -3.38 -2.36 -10.58
C GLN A 9 -3.74 -1.34 -9.51
N TYR A 10 -3.98 -1.77 -8.27
CA TYR A 10 -4.30 -0.86 -7.16
C TYR A 10 -3.17 0.14 -6.85
N CYS A 11 -1.92 -0.27 -7.04
CA CYS A 11 -0.75 0.59 -6.92
C CYS A 11 -0.36 1.31 -8.23
N GLU A 12 -1.19 1.23 -9.29
CA GLU A 12 -0.88 1.70 -10.65
C GLU A 12 0.45 1.11 -11.22
N LEU A 13 0.76 -0.13 -10.86
CA LEU A 13 1.95 -0.88 -11.30
C LEU A 13 1.60 -2.03 -12.24
N THR A 14 2.55 -2.42 -13.10
CA THR A 14 2.50 -3.74 -13.73
C THR A 14 2.75 -4.85 -12.69
N PRO A 15 2.25 -6.09 -12.90
CA PRO A 15 2.48 -7.19 -11.96
C PRO A 15 3.97 -7.50 -11.71
N GLN A 16 4.85 -7.22 -12.68
CA GLN A 16 6.28 -7.47 -12.55
C GLN A 16 6.99 -6.39 -11.73
N GLN A 17 6.58 -5.11 -11.88
CA GLN A 17 7.04 -4.04 -10.98
C GLN A 17 6.54 -4.26 -9.56
N PHE A 18 5.27 -4.63 -9.39
CA PHE A 18 4.68 -4.93 -8.09
C PHE A 18 5.44 -6.03 -7.33
N ASP A 19 5.81 -7.13 -8.01
CA ASP A 19 6.64 -8.17 -7.39
C ASP A 19 8.04 -7.65 -7.00
N ALA A 20 8.63 -6.76 -7.79
CA ALA A 20 9.93 -6.16 -7.48
C ALA A 20 9.86 -5.21 -6.27
N GLU A 21 8.77 -4.46 -6.11
CA GLU A 21 8.50 -3.62 -4.93
C GLU A 21 8.28 -4.45 -3.66
N VAL A 22 7.56 -5.58 -3.77
CA VAL A 22 7.37 -6.54 -2.67
C VAL A 22 8.71 -7.21 -2.31
N TYR A 23 9.51 -7.63 -3.29
CA TYR A 23 10.83 -8.22 -3.07
C TYR A 23 11.85 -7.22 -2.49
N ALA A 24 11.75 -5.94 -2.87
CA ALA A 24 12.53 -4.85 -2.30
C ALA A 24 12.08 -4.42 -0.90
N GLY A 25 11.03 -5.05 -0.34
CA GLY A 25 10.51 -4.75 0.99
C GLY A 25 9.76 -3.42 1.12
N ARG A 26 9.38 -2.80 -0.01
CA ARG A 26 8.61 -1.53 -0.02
C ARG A 26 7.10 -1.75 -0.01
N LEU A 27 6.63 -2.90 -0.49
CA LEU A 27 5.23 -3.32 -0.41
C LEU A 27 5.09 -4.62 0.41
N PRO A 28 3.93 -4.85 1.07
CA PRO A 28 3.73 -5.99 1.94
C PRO A 28 3.78 -7.34 1.20
N MET A 29 4.32 -8.34 1.88
CA MET A 29 4.31 -9.73 1.43
C MET A 29 2.88 -10.30 1.34
N SER A 30 2.67 -11.22 0.40
CA SER A 30 1.38 -11.91 0.27
C SER A 30 1.10 -12.87 1.43
N VAL A 31 -0.15 -12.93 1.86
CA VAL A 31 -0.66 -14.01 2.70
C VAL A 31 -0.96 -15.24 1.83
N ALA A 32 -0.51 -16.41 2.27
CA ALA A 32 -0.83 -17.68 1.64
C ALA A 32 -2.30 -18.04 1.90
N MET A 33 -3.07 -18.25 0.83
CA MET A 33 -4.49 -18.58 0.87
C MET A 33 -4.78 -19.78 -0.04
N ALA A 34 -5.87 -20.49 0.22
CA ALA A 34 -6.39 -21.50 -0.71
C ALA A 34 -6.69 -20.82 -2.07
N GLY A 35 -6.02 -21.28 -3.13
CA GLY A 35 -6.07 -20.61 -4.44
C GLY A 35 -5.06 -19.47 -4.64
N GLY A 36 -3.92 -19.50 -3.94
CA GLY A 36 -2.72 -18.72 -4.25
C GLY A 36 -2.48 -17.48 -3.37
N PRO A 37 -1.34 -16.79 -3.57
CA PRO A 37 -0.97 -15.62 -2.77
C PRO A 37 -1.98 -14.48 -2.91
N ARG A 38 -2.32 -13.85 -1.79
CA ARG A 38 -3.25 -12.72 -1.70
C ARG A 38 -2.66 -11.58 -0.90
N TRP A 39 -2.92 -10.35 -1.35
CA TRP A 39 -2.49 -9.14 -0.65
C TRP A 39 -3.65 -8.56 0.12
N ASP A 40 -3.38 -8.02 1.31
CA ASP A 40 -4.36 -7.19 1.98
C ASP A 40 -4.32 -5.75 1.44
N ARG A 41 -5.48 -5.10 1.38
CA ARG A 41 -5.58 -3.72 0.86
C ARG A 41 -5.12 -2.70 1.89
N ALA A 42 -5.51 -2.85 3.17
CA ALA A 42 -5.11 -1.91 4.21
C ALA A 42 -3.60 -1.98 4.48
N ALA A 43 -2.99 -3.16 4.35
CA ALA A 43 -1.53 -3.30 4.36
C ALA A 43 -0.86 -2.55 3.20
N LEU A 44 -1.43 -2.61 1.98
CA LEU A 44 -0.93 -1.84 0.84
C LEU A 44 -1.09 -0.34 1.07
N ASP A 45 -2.26 0.11 1.52
CA ASP A 45 -2.52 1.52 1.87
C ASP A 45 -1.53 2.01 2.94
N THR A 46 -1.25 1.21 3.97
CA THR A 46 -0.28 1.56 5.03
C THR A 46 1.13 1.74 4.47
N SER A 47 1.63 0.80 3.65
CA SER A 47 2.96 0.94 3.06
C SER A 47 3.04 2.07 2.03
N LEU A 48 1.95 2.37 1.31
CA LEU A 48 1.88 3.52 0.41
C LEU A 48 1.90 4.85 1.19
N ASP A 49 1.18 4.93 2.31
CA ASP A 49 1.20 6.08 3.22
C ASP A 49 2.61 6.27 3.80
N GLU A 50 3.26 5.21 4.30
CA GLU A 50 4.66 5.24 4.78
C GLU A 50 5.65 5.67 3.67
N MET A 51 5.50 5.14 2.45
CA MET A 51 6.31 5.52 1.28
C MET A 51 6.10 6.97 0.86
N SER A 52 4.95 7.58 1.18
CA SER A 52 4.65 8.99 0.87
C SER A 52 5.44 10.00 1.71
N GLY A 53 6.29 9.53 2.63
CA GLY A 53 7.42 10.28 3.18
C GLY A 53 7.29 10.73 4.63
N GLU A 54 6.13 10.52 5.25
CA GLU A 54 5.90 10.70 6.69
C GLU A 54 4.90 9.62 7.15
N GLY A 55 4.59 9.54 8.44
CA GLY A 55 3.25 9.09 8.86
C GLY A 55 2.24 10.15 8.41
N ASN A 56 2.01 10.24 7.10
CA ASN A 56 1.70 11.49 6.44
C ASN A 56 0.21 11.78 6.46
N ASP A 57 -0.25 12.26 7.60
CA ASP A 57 -1.63 12.65 7.77
C ASP A 57 -1.94 13.85 6.86
N TRP A 58 -2.43 13.60 5.64
CA TRP A 58 -2.90 14.59 4.64
C TRP A 58 -3.96 15.56 5.20
N ARG A 59 -4.51 15.20 6.36
CA ARG A 59 -5.44 15.96 7.18
C ARG A 59 -4.74 17.11 7.91
N LYS A 60 -3.53 16.90 8.44
CA LYS A 60 -2.82 17.81 9.38
C LYS A 60 -2.54 19.23 8.87
N ASP A 61 -2.81 19.52 7.59
CA ASP A 61 -2.65 20.84 6.97
C ASP A 61 -3.97 21.59 6.60
N GLN A 62 -5.14 20.94 6.64
CA GLN A 62 -6.38 21.53 6.11
C GLN A 62 -7.30 22.00 7.24
N PRO A 63 -7.47 23.29 7.58
CA PRO A 63 -8.34 23.67 8.71
C PRO A 63 -9.80 23.18 8.49
N GLY A 64 -10.45 22.45 9.42
CA GLY A 64 -10.08 22.10 10.80
C GLY A 64 -9.46 20.71 11.05
N LEU A 65 -9.00 20.00 10.01
CA LEU A 65 -8.09 18.87 10.12
C LEU A 65 -6.64 19.29 10.48
N ARG A 66 -6.29 20.58 10.35
CA ARG A 66 -5.11 21.17 11.00
C ARG A 66 -5.25 21.06 12.51
N SER A 67 -4.27 20.44 13.17
CA SER A 67 -4.10 20.62 14.62
C SER A 67 -3.88 22.11 14.89
N ALA A 68 -4.69 22.68 15.76
CA ALA A 68 -4.67 24.10 16.07
C ALA A 68 -3.68 24.40 17.21
N ALA A 69 -2.96 25.52 17.03
CA ALA A 69 -1.91 26.08 17.91
C ALA A 69 -0.57 25.33 17.89
#